data_AF-A0A8H8U382-F1
#
_entry.id   AF-A0A8H8U382-F1
#
_cell.length_a   1.000
_cell.length_b   1.000
_cell.length_c   1.000
_cell.angle_alpha   90.00
_cell.angle_beta   90.00
_cell.angle_gamma   90.00
#
_symmetry.space_group_name_H-M   'P 1'
#
loop_
_entity.id
_entity.type
_entity.pdbx_description
1 polymer ?
#
loop_
_entity_poly.entity_id
_entity_poly.type
_entity_poly.pdbx_seq_one_letter_code
_entity_poly.pdbx_strand_id
1 'polypeptide(L)'
;MSFVLGAAALSKLVIAHDCQDTEVDYLTETYMAKSDDEIPIGLRWFYCAGLGIALLCMGIISLSHIHKDGPLGQRLRKKHRMANRFCVCAILFCLPTARALNSLHLIAIVTGLVVWVPLLELWGCSCPEESFFGEKRG
;
A
#
# COMPACT_ATOMS: atom_id res chain seq x y z
N MET A 1 -3.67 12.41 -6.58
CA MET A 1 -5.06 12.36 -6.05
C MET A 1 -5.52 10.95 -5.66
N SER A 2 -4.97 9.86 -6.21
CA SER A 2 -5.41 8.49 -5.89
C SER A 2 -5.30 8.08 -4.41
N PHE A 3 -4.32 8.60 -3.67
CA PHE A 3 -4.23 8.35 -2.21
C PHE A 3 -5.38 8.97 -1.41
N VAL A 4 -5.92 10.11 -1.86
CA VAL A 4 -7.11 10.74 -1.25
C VAL A 4 -8.35 9.88 -1.48
N LEU A 5 -8.47 9.29 -2.67
CA LEU A 5 -9.54 8.35 -2.98
C LEU A 5 -9.43 7.06 -2.16
N GLY A 6 -8.21 6.54 -1.97
CA GLY A 6 -7.94 5.42 -1.08
C GLY A 6 -8.31 5.71 0.38
N ALA A 7 -7.98 6.91 0.88
CA ALA A 7 -8.37 7.34 2.23
C ALA A 7 -9.89 7.49 2.39
N ALA A 8 -10.58 8.03 1.38
CA ALA A 8 -12.04 8.14 1.39
C ALA A 8 -12.72 6.76 1.39
N ALA A 9 -12.20 5.81 0.62
CA ALA A 9 -12.69 4.43 0.62
C ALA A 9 -12.39 3.71 1.94
N LEU A 10 -11.22 3.96 2.56
CA LEU A 10 -10.86 3.43 3.87
C LEU A 10 -11.86 3.87 4.95
N SER A 11 -12.25 5.15 4.96
CA SER A 11 -13.24 5.66 5.92
C SER A 11 -14.60 4.96 5.83
N LYS A 12 -14.92 4.34 4.68
CA LYS A 12 -16.11 3.53 4.48
C LYS A 12 -15.90 2.06 4.83
N LEU A 13 -14.73 1.51 4.50
CA LEU A 13 -14.34 0.13 4.81
C LEU A 13 -14.25 -0.14 6.31
N VAL A 14 -13.85 0.86 7.12
CA VAL A 14 -13.75 0.73 8.59
C VAL A 14 -15.12 0.68 9.28
N ILE A 15 -16.18 1.14 8.61
CA ILE A 15 -17.56 1.14 9.15
C ILE A 15 -18.29 -0.16 8.81
N ALA A 16 -17.75 -0.99 7.90
CA ALA A 16 -18.39 -2.24 7.48
C ALA A 16 -18.24 -3.34 8.56
N HIS A 17 -19.34 -4.04 8.87
CA HIS A 17 -19.47 -4.96 10.01
C HIS A 17 -19.20 -6.43 9.67
N ASP A 18 -18.24 -6.67 8.77
CA ASP A 18 -17.92 -7.97 8.16
C ASP A 18 -17.02 -8.86 9.07
N CYS A 19 -17.07 -8.70 10.40
CA CYS A 19 -16.19 -9.39 11.36
C CYS A 19 -16.99 -9.93 12.56
N GLN A 20 -16.72 -11.18 12.97
CA GLN A 20 -17.46 -11.88 14.03
C GLN A 20 -17.43 -11.19 15.42
N ASP A 21 -16.43 -10.34 15.69
CA ASP A 21 -16.29 -9.59 16.96
C ASP A 21 -16.83 -8.15 16.87
N THR A 22 -17.61 -7.83 15.85
CA THR A 22 -18.14 -6.47 15.66
C THR A 22 -19.61 -6.46 16.09
N GLU A 23 -19.91 -5.93 17.28
CA GLU A 23 -21.28 -5.77 17.79
C GLU A 23 -21.79 -4.37 17.38
N VAL A 24 -22.90 -4.32 16.62
CA VAL A 24 -23.41 -3.09 15.97
C VAL A 24 -23.81 -2.04 17.02
N ASP A 25 -24.14 -2.49 18.22
CA ASP A 25 -24.63 -1.67 19.33
C ASP A 25 -23.55 -0.75 19.96
N TYR A 26 -22.27 -0.94 19.63
CA TYR A 26 -21.21 0.01 20.00
C TYR A 26 -21.08 1.20 19.03
N LEU A 27 -21.78 1.20 17.89
CA LEU A 27 -21.79 2.33 16.97
C LEU A 27 -22.85 3.36 17.37
N THR A 28 -22.51 4.64 17.26
CA THR A 28 -23.51 5.73 17.34
C THR A 28 -24.57 5.53 16.26
N GLU A 29 -25.84 5.84 16.55
CA GLU A 29 -27.00 5.70 15.64
C GLU A 29 -26.72 6.16 14.18
N THR A 30 -25.94 7.22 14.00
CA THR A 30 -25.55 7.77 12.70
C THR A 30 -24.67 6.84 11.86
N TYR A 31 -23.89 5.98 12.49
CA TYR A 31 -23.04 5.00 11.84
C TYR A 31 -23.71 3.62 11.71
N MET A 32 -24.64 3.27 12.61
CA MET A 32 -25.50 2.09 12.45
C MET A 32 -26.33 2.16 11.18
N ALA A 33 -26.86 3.35 10.84
CA ALA A 33 -27.60 3.55 9.58
C ALA A 33 -26.71 3.49 8.31
N LYS A 34 -25.39 3.46 8.46
CA LYS A 34 -24.40 3.43 7.37
C LYS A 34 -23.56 2.14 7.35
N SER A 35 -23.74 1.25 8.32
CA SER A 35 -23.06 -0.04 8.36
C SER A 35 -23.79 -1.00 7.43
N ASP A 36 -23.17 -1.31 6.29
CA ASP A 36 -23.62 -2.39 5.41
C ASP A 36 -23.09 -3.72 5.95
N ASP A 37 -23.90 -4.79 5.85
CA ASP A 37 -23.54 -6.16 6.26
C ASP A 37 -22.35 -6.71 5.46
N GLU A 38 -22.22 -6.33 4.18
CA GLU A 38 -21.10 -6.72 3.33
C GLU A 38 -20.52 -5.50 2.60
N ILE A 39 -19.19 -5.49 2.45
CA ILE A 39 -18.54 -4.44 1.66
C ILE A 39 -18.95 -4.58 0.19
N PRO A 40 -19.49 -3.52 -0.46
CA PRO A 40 -19.79 -3.56 -1.88
C PRO A 40 -18.51 -3.79 -2.69
N ILE A 41 -18.56 -4.73 -3.63
CA ILE A 41 -17.43 -5.12 -4.49
C ILE A 41 -16.77 -3.93 -5.19
N GLY A 42 -17.57 -2.92 -5.59
CA GLY A 42 -17.08 -1.69 -6.19
C GLY A 42 -16.13 -0.91 -5.26
N LEU A 43 -16.39 -0.89 -3.95
CA LEU A 43 -15.55 -0.20 -2.98
C LEU A 43 -14.22 -0.95 -2.76
N ARG A 44 -14.24 -2.30 -2.75
CA ARG A 44 -13.01 -3.12 -2.69
C ARG A 44 -12.11 -2.86 -3.88
N TRP A 45 -12.68 -2.84 -5.08
CA TRP A 45 -11.96 -2.50 -6.32
C TRP A 45 -11.46 -1.07 -6.30
N PHE A 46 -12.28 -0.10 -5.88
CA PHE A 46 -11.90 1.30 -5.83
C PHE A 46 -10.72 1.55 -4.89
N TYR A 47 -10.73 0.92 -3.72
CA TYR A 47 -9.64 0.98 -2.75
C TYR A 47 -8.35 0.32 -3.28
N CYS A 48 -8.43 -0.94 -3.71
CA CYS A 48 -7.26 -1.70 -4.11
C CYS A 48 -6.67 -1.25 -5.46
N ALA A 49 -7.52 -1.07 -6.48
CA ALA A 49 -7.08 -0.62 -7.80
C ALA A 49 -6.60 0.84 -7.78
N GLY A 50 -7.24 1.71 -7.01
CA GLY A 50 -6.81 3.09 -6.84
C GLY A 50 -5.38 3.20 -6.29
N LEU A 51 -5.07 2.41 -5.25
CA LEU A 51 -3.73 2.32 -4.66
C LEU A 51 -2.73 1.62 -5.60
N GLY A 52 -3.14 0.54 -6.26
CA GLY A 52 -2.32 -0.18 -7.24
C GLY A 52 -1.90 0.70 -8.43
N ILE A 53 -2.84 1.44 -9.02
CA ILE A 53 -2.58 2.40 -10.11
C ILE A 53 -1.64 3.51 -9.63
N ALA A 54 -1.85 4.05 -8.42
CA ALA A 54 -0.98 5.08 -7.86
C ALA A 54 0.48 4.60 -7.74
N LEU A 55 0.67 3.39 -7.18
CA LEU A 55 1.97 2.77 -7.03
C LEU A 55 2.61 2.43 -8.38
N LEU A 56 1.82 2.01 -9.37
CA LEU A 56 2.25 1.75 -10.73
C LEU A 56 2.75 3.03 -11.42
N CYS A 57 1.96 4.11 -11.39
CA CYS A 57 2.33 5.40 -11.97
C CYS A 57 3.62 5.95 -11.34
N MET A 58 3.72 5.92 -10.02
CA MET A 58 4.96 6.32 -9.34
C MET A 58 6.15 5.43 -9.72
N GLY A 59 5.94 4.13 -9.95
CA GLY A 59 6.96 3.22 -10.45
C GLY A 59 7.44 3.57 -11.86
N ILE A 60 6.50 3.88 -12.76
CA ILE A 60 6.79 4.32 -14.13
C ILE A 60 7.58 5.63 -14.11
N ILE A 61 7.17 6.62 -13.31
CA ILE A 61 7.91 7.88 -13.15
C ILE A 61 9.34 7.62 -12.68
N SER A 62 9.53 6.73 -11.70
CA SER A 62 10.85 6.36 -11.18
C SER A 62 11.71 5.59 -12.20
N LEU A 63 11.09 4.87 -13.14
CA LEU A 63 11.76 4.22 -14.25
C LEU A 63 12.20 5.23 -15.32
N SER A 64 11.29 6.12 -15.72
CA SER A 64 11.53 7.18 -16.73
C SER A 64 12.57 8.20 -16.27
N HIS A 65 12.74 8.40 -14.97
CA HIS A 65 13.79 9.24 -14.43
C HIS A 65 15.17 8.58 -14.64
N ILE A 66 15.87 9.00 -15.70
CA ILE A 66 17.28 8.70 -15.95
C ILE A 66 18.05 9.08 -14.69
N HIS A 67 18.51 8.07 -13.97
CA HIS A 67 19.46 8.25 -12.89
C HIS A 67 20.85 8.22 -13.52
N LYS A 68 21.61 9.29 -13.36
CA LYS A 68 23.06 9.24 -13.43
C LYS A 68 23.50 8.11 -12.50
N ASP A 69 24.23 7.13 -13.03
CA ASP A 69 24.64 5.94 -12.27
C ASP A 69 25.26 6.39 -10.93
N GLY A 70 24.50 6.17 -9.86
CA GLY A 70 24.92 6.50 -8.50
C GLY A 70 26.04 5.56 -8.07
N PRO A 71 26.94 6.01 -7.18
CA PRO A 71 28.21 5.36 -6.88
C PRO A 71 28.05 3.90 -6.44
N LEU A 72 29.14 3.14 -6.55
CA LEU A 72 29.33 1.69 -6.33
C LEU A 72 28.77 1.03 -5.04
N GLY A 73 27.92 1.68 -4.25
CA GLY A 73 27.48 1.26 -2.91
C GLY A 73 26.01 0.88 -2.72
N GLN A 74 25.16 0.77 -3.75
CA GLN A 74 23.74 0.39 -3.55
C GLN A 74 23.58 -1.10 -3.19
N ARG A 75 22.93 -1.40 -2.05
CA ARG A 75 22.64 -2.78 -1.58
C ARG A 75 21.76 -3.58 -2.54
N LEU A 76 20.82 -2.93 -3.24
CA LEU A 76 19.88 -3.61 -4.11
C LEU A 76 19.79 -2.93 -5.48
N ARG A 77 20.06 -3.69 -6.56
CA ARG A 77 19.99 -3.18 -7.94
C ARG A 77 18.59 -2.64 -8.24
N LYS A 78 18.52 -1.52 -8.97
CA LYS A 78 17.26 -0.85 -9.40
C LYS A 78 16.25 -1.82 -10.01
N LYS A 79 16.70 -2.82 -10.77
CA LYS A 79 15.82 -3.85 -11.39
C LYS A 79 15.03 -4.66 -10.34
N HIS A 80 15.65 -5.04 -9.24
CA HIS A 80 14.97 -5.82 -8.19
C HIS A 80 13.96 -4.99 -7.40
N ARG A 81 14.30 -3.72 -7.12
CA ARG A 81 13.37 -2.77 -6.46
C ARG A 81 12.11 -2.54 -7.30
N MET A 82 12.30 -2.31 -8.60
CA MET A 82 11.19 -2.15 -9.54
C MET A 82 10.35 -3.42 -9.66
N ALA A 83 10.98 -4.60 -9.78
CA ALA A 83 10.26 -5.87 -9.86
C ALA A 83 9.38 -6.09 -8.62
N ASN A 84 9.90 -5.86 -7.40
CA ASN A 84 9.12 -5.94 -6.16
C ASN A 84 7.90 -5.02 -6.20
N ARG A 85 8.07 -3.79 -6.67
CA ARG A 85 6.98 -2.82 -6.82
C ARG A 85 5.90 -3.30 -7.79
N PHE A 86 6.28 -3.82 -8.96
CA PHE A 86 5.33 -4.40 -9.92
C PHE A 86 4.60 -5.63 -9.35
N CYS A 87 5.30 -6.50 -8.61
CA CYS A 87 4.68 -7.62 -7.91
C CYS A 87 3.63 -7.16 -6.90
N VAL A 88 3.94 -6.14 -6.09
CA VAL A 88 2.97 -5.59 -5.12
C VAL A 88 1.77 -4.98 -5.82
N CYS A 89 1.97 -4.26 -6.94
CA CYS A 89 0.86 -3.76 -7.74
C CYS A 89 -0.04 -4.89 -8.27
N ALA A 90 0.55 -5.98 -8.76
CA ALA A 90 -0.21 -7.14 -9.23
C ALA A 90 -1.02 -7.77 -8.08
N ILE A 91 -0.43 -7.91 -6.89
CA ILE A 91 -1.12 -8.39 -5.69
C ILE A 91 -2.31 -7.49 -5.35
N LEU A 92 -2.15 -6.16 -5.40
CA LEU A 92 -3.25 -5.22 -5.14
C LEU A 92 -4.39 -5.33 -6.17
N PHE A 93 -4.11 -5.66 -7.44
CA PHE A 93 -5.16 -5.92 -8.42
C PHE A 93 -5.86 -7.27 -8.24
N CYS A 94 -5.16 -8.27 -7.68
CA CYS A 94 -5.73 -9.58 -7.38
C CYS A 94 -6.44 -9.64 -6.02
N LEU A 95 -6.15 -8.74 -5.09
CA LEU A 95 -6.80 -8.69 -3.78
C LEU A 95 -8.33 -8.47 -3.81
N PRO A 96 -8.91 -7.59 -4.65
CA PRO A 96 -10.35 -7.35 -4.65
C PRO A 96 -11.18 -8.53 -5.18
N THR A 97 -10.58 -9.52 -5.84
CA THR A 97 -11.28 -10.74 -6.27
C THR A 97 -11.36 -11.80 -5.17
N ALA A 98 -10.58 -11.67 -4.09
CA ALA A 98 -10.66 -12.55 -2.94
C ALA A 98 -11.90 -12.23 -2.09
N ARG A 99 -13.00 -12.95 -2.34
CA ARG A 99 -14.29 -12.76 -1.65
C ARG A 99 -14.29 -13.24 -0.19
N ALA A 100 -13.37 -14.14 0.17
CA ALA A 100 -13.29 -14.75 1.49
C ALA A 100 -12.53 -13.91 2.55
N LEU A 101 -12.11 -12.68 2.21
CA LEU A 101 -11.41 -11.80 3.14
C LEU A 101 -12.35 -10.77 3.73
N ASN A 102 -12.46 -10.75 5.06
CA ASN A 102 -13.13 -9.70 5.81
C ASN A 102 -12.44 -8.34 5.58
N SER A 103 -13.19 -7.25 5.79
CA SER A 103 -12.72 -5.86 5.71
C SER A 103 -11.38 -5.64 6.41
N LEU A 104 -11.25 -6.15 7.64
CA LEU A 104 -10.07 -5.95 8.47
C LEU A 104 -8.81 -6.58 7.88
N HIS A 105 -8.93 -7.83 7.42
CA HIS A 105 -7.82 -8.54 6.78
C HIS A 105 -7.40 -7.84 5.49
N LEU A 106 -8.36 -7.37 4.69
CA LEU A 106 -8.09 -6.63 3.46
C LEU A 106 -7.31 -5.33 3.76
N ILE A 107 -7.76 -4.52 4.72
CA ILE A 107 -7.09 -3.28 5.12
C ILE A 107 -5.68 -3.58 5.66
N ALA A 108 -5.53 -4.60 6.50
CA ALA A 108 -4.25 -4.98 7.08
C ALA A 108 -3.22 -5.37 6.01
N ILE A 109 -3.61 -6.21 5.04
CA ILE A 109 -2.75 -6.63 3.93
C ILE A 109 -2.37 -5.43 3.07
N VAL A 110 -3.33 -4.59 2.68
CA VAL A 110 -3.07 -3.42 1.84
C VAL A 110 -2.13 -2.44 2.53
N THR A 111 -2.35 -2.16 3.81
CA THR A 111 -1.51 -1.25 4.60
C THR A 111 -0.09 -1.81 4.75
N GLY A 112 0.03 -3.11 5.06
CA GLY A 112 1.32 -3.80 5.15
C GLY A 112 2.12 -3.71 3.83
N LEU A 113 1.47 -3.95 2.69
CA LEU A 113 2.09 -3.83 1.36
C LEU A 113 2.52 -2.39 1.05
N VAL A 114 1.67 -1.40 1.36
CA VAL A 114 1.96 0.02 1.14
C VAL A 114 3.13 0.50 1.97
N VAL A 115 3.32 -0.01 3.19
CA VAL A 115 4.48 0.30 4.05
C VAL A 115 5.73 -0.51 3.65
N TRP A 116 5.55 -1.77 3.24
CA TRP A 116 6.64 -2.65 2.83
C TRP A 116 7.42 -2.14 1.62
N VAL A 117 6.71 -1.65 0.58
CA VAL A 117 7.33 -1.13 -0.65
C VAL A 117 8.36 -0.02 -0.37
N PRO A 118 8.03 1.09 0.32
CA PRO A 118 8.99 2.13 0.63
C PRO A 118 10.06 1.67 1.61
N LEU A 119 9.77 0.78 2.57
CA LEU A 119 10.80 0.23 3.46
C LEU A 119 11.90 -0.51 2.68
N LEU A 120 11.51 -1.37 1.73
CA LEU A 120 12.46 -2.06 0.86
C LEU A 120 13.21 -1.11 -0.07
N GLU A 121 12.56 -0.06 -0.58
CA GLU A 121 13.21 0.96 -1.40
C GLU A 121 14.27 1.73 -0.60
N LEU A 122 13.91 2.19 0.60
CA LEU A 122 14.81 2.88 1.53
C LEU A 122 15.99 1.99 1.93
N TRP A 123 15.71 0.75 2.32
CA TRP A 123 16.74 -0.22 2.68
C TRP A 123 17.66 -0.56 1.50
N GLY A 124 17.10 -0.72 0.30
CA GLY A 124 17.86 -1.00 -0.92
C GLY A 124 18.67 0.19 -1.44
N CYS A 125 18.28 1.42 -1.08
CA CYS A 125 19.03 2.65 -1.35
C CYS A 125 20.10 2.94 -0.28
N SER A 126 20.00 2.35 0.92
CA SER A 126 21.00 2.53 1.97
C SER A 126 22.34 1.94 1.54
N CYS A 127 23.37 2.78 1.46
CA CYS A 127 24.75 2.35 1.28
C CYS A 127 25.26 1.71 2.59
N PRO A 128 26.00 0.59 2.55
CA PRO A 128 26.59 0.00 3.76
C PRO A 128 27.82 0.78 4.28
N GLU A 129 28.43 1.66 3.47
CA GLU A 129 29.67 2.37 3.82
C GLU A 129 29.51 3.86 4.17
N GLU A 130 28.31 4.46 4.03
CA GLU A 130 28.12 5.83 4.48
C GLU A 130 27.45 5.86 5.86
N SER A 131 28.20 6.37 6.84
CA SER A 131 27.68 6.71 8.17
C SER A 131 26.55 7.72 8.02
N PHE A 132 25.38 7.39 8.57
CA PHE A 132 24.20 8.28 8.61
C PHE A 132 24.49 9.64 9.27
N PHE A 133 25.63 9.76 9.97
CA PHE A 133 26.08 10.94 10.69
C PHE A 133 27.17 11.77 9.97
N GLY A 134 27.51 11.46 8.71
CA GLY A 134 28.42 12.31 7.93
C GLY A 134 29.87 12.30 8.41
N GLU A 135 30.33 11.20 9.01
CA GLU A 135 31.73 11.09 9.42
C GLU A 135 32.60 10.79 8.18
N LYS A 136 33.24 11.84 7.64
CA LYS A 136 34.35 11.69 6.71
C LYS A 136 35.48 10.97 7.44
N ARG A 137 35.70 9.69 7.16
CA ARG A 137 36.97 9.03 7.49
C ARG A 137 38.06 9.66 6.62
N GLY A 138 38.86 10.52 7.25
CA GLY A 138 40.16 10.97 6.74
C GLY A 138 41.20 9.86 6.80
#